data_AF-E3FVP4-F1
#
_entry.id   AF-E3FVP4-F1
#
_cell.length_a   1.000
_cell.length_b   1.000
_cell.length_c   1.000
_cell.angle_alpha   90.00
_cell.angle_beta   90.00
_cell.angle_gamma   90.00
#
_symmetry.space_group_name_H-M   'P 1'
#
loop_
_entity.id
_entity.type
_entity.pdbx_description
1 polymer ?
#
loop_
_entity_poly.entity_id
_entity_poly.type
_entity_poly.pdbx_seq_one_letter_code
_entity_poly.pdbx_strand_id
1 'polypeptide(L)'
;MAPPTYETLDGSTPDITPLAAEHGRRLPLSAFTLLSGGDIFESRQGRPPAEGPARARAYVKAQITFVAHGAPTGLLQRVEGDIVRQLSANLQLIGRLEASRPLTIDFIPAGQSMAKYGYPRSVSPQAAGLFWDHPSWERARIALRQDKLETEPHLVFHEMAHAVQGLAFTQEENDLIYRVMLRTYRSRAMVDEVFALYSEREFVPSVTAHDLRAPGVYGMARQRWNEEHLFTRFVRNLYAPHKPLAGQGSGNQASSFEG
;
A
#
# COMPACT_ATOMS: atom_id res chain seq x y z
N MET A 1 -18.06 8.85 22.85
CA MET A 1 -17.52 8.48 21.52
C MET A 1 -16.07 8.08 21.74
N ALA A 2 -15.70 6.82 21.50
CA ALA A 2 -14.29 6.45 21.52
C ALA A 2 -13.59 7.17 20.34
N PRO A 3 -12.41 7.78 20.57
CA PRO A 3 -11.64 8.39 19.48
C PRO A 3 -11.30 7.30 18.44
N PRO A 4 -11.05 7.67 17.17
CA PRO A 4 -10.53 6.71 16.19
C PRO A 4 -9.24 6.10 16.77
N THR A 5 -9.23 4.79 16.97
CA THR A 5 -8.03 4.04 17.32
C THR A 5 -7.13 4.04 16.09
N TYR A 6 -6.23 5.01 16.03
CA TYR A 6 -5.07 4.96 15.16
C TYR A 6 -4.15 3.81 15.58
N GLU A 7 -3.22 3.43 14.70
CA GLU A 7 -2.18 2.44 15.01
C GLU A 7 -1.36 2.86 16.23
N THR A 8 -1.19 4.17 16.47
CA THR A 8 -0.56 4.75 17.67
C THR A 8 -1.58 5.50 18.53
N LEU A 9 -1.56 5.27 19.85
CA LEU A 9 -2.49 5.87 20.81
C LEU A 9 -2.24 7.36 21.06
N ASP A 10 -1.02 7.83 20.76
CA ASP A 10 -0.60 9.23 20.91
C ASP A 10 -0.65 10.01 19.59
N GLY A 11 -1.04 9.37 18.48
CA GLY A 11 -1.06 9.98 17.15
C GLY A 11 0.33 10.22 16.54
N SER A 12 1.38 9.61 17.09
CA SER A 12 2.72 9.63 16.48
C SER A 12 2.70 8.98 15.10
N THR A 13 3.50 9.54 14.19
CA THR A 13 3.67 9.09 12.81
C THR A 13 5.16 8.82 12.55
N PRO A 14 5.50 7.93 11.62
CA PRO A 14 6.89 7.62 11.30
C PRO A 14 7.63 8.85 10.73
N ASP A 15 8.91 8.97 11.04
CA ASP A 15 9.79 10.02 10.51
C ASP A 15 10.45 9.52 9.23
N ILE A 16 9.65 9.57 8.16
CA ILE A 16 10.00 8.98 6.86
C ILE A 16 10.95 9.90 6.12
N THR A 17 12.03 9.34 5.57
CA THR A 17 12.84 10.04 4.57
C THR A 17 12.29 9.77 3.16
N PRO A 18 11.69 10.77 2.48
CA PRO A 18 11.10 10.56 1.15
C PRO A 18 12.16 10.25 0.10
N LEU A 19 11.73 9.69 -1.04
CA LEU A 19 12.61 9.47 -2.18
C LEU A 19 13.23 10.79 -2.66
N ALA A 20 14.53 10.78 -2.96
CA ALA A 20 15.20 11.94 -3.51
C ALA A 20 14.58 12.35 -4.87
N ALA A 21 14.40 13.65 -5.07
CA ALA A 21 13.73 14.20 -6.26
C ALA A 21 14.40 13.79 -7.59
N GLU A 22 15.72 13.57 -7.60
CA GLU A 22 16.44 13.08 -8.78
C GLU A 22 15.94 11.69 -9.22
N HIS A 23 15.77 10.76 -8.29
CA HIS A 23 15.22 9.44 -8.59
C HIS A 23 13.78 9.54 -9.08
N GLY A 24 12.97 10.40 -8.46
CA GLY A 24 11.59 10.66 -8.90
C GLY A 24 11.52 11.13 -10.36
N ARG A 25 12.41 12.03 -10.78
CA ARG A 25 12.51 12.50 -12.18
C ARG A 25 12.97 11.42 -13.15
N ARG A 26 13.92 10.58 -12.75
CA ARG A 26 14.47 9.50 -13.59
C ARG A 26 13.48 8.34 -13.79
N LEU A 27 12.62 8.11 -12.81
CA LEU A 27 11.66 7.01 -12.78
C LEU A 27 10.24 7.56 -12.61
N PRO A 28 9.67 8.29 -13.58
CA PRO A 28 8.39 8.95 -13.38
C PRO A 28 7.26 7.94 -13.19
N LEU A 29 6.36 8.22 -12.24
CA LEU A 29 5.12 7.48 -12.05
C LEU A 29 3.98 8.25 -12.72
N SER A 30 3.39 7.66 -13.76
CA SER A 30 2.28 8.27 -14.50
C SER A 30 1.06 8.58 -13.63
N ALA A 31 0.91 7.92 -12.49
CA ALA A 31 -0.17 8.19 -11.55
C ALA A 31 -0.19 9.68 -11.12
N PHE A 32 0.97 10.28 -10.88
CA PHE A 32 1.03 11.68 -10.43
C PHE A 32 0.61 12.69 -11.50
N THR A 33 0.62 12.33 -12.78
CA THR A 33 0.05 13.20 -13.82
C THR A 33 -1.47 13.30 -13.71
N LEU A 34 -2.15 12.28 -13.15
CA LEU A 34 -3.59 12.34 -12.88
C LEU A 34 -3.89 13.34 -11.76
N LEU A 35 -3.12 13.31 -10.67
CA LEU A 35 -3.32 14.24 -9.56
C LEU A 35 -2.98 15.70 -9.93
N SER A 36 -1.99 15.92 -10.80
CA SER A 36 -1.62 17.26 -11.25
C SER A 36 -2.52 17.80 -12.35
N GLY A 37 -3.02 16.93 -13.25
CA GLY A 37 -3.66 17.32 -14.52
C GLY A 37 -5.16 17.05 -14.64
N GLY A 38 -5.77 16.29 -13.72
CA GLY A 38 -7.23 16.14 -13.61
C GLY A 38 -7.94 15.49 -14.82
N ASP A 39 -7.47 14.32 -15.28
CA ASP A 39 -8.08 13.44 -16.33
C ASP A 39 -7.66 13.63 -17.82
N ILE A 40 -6.56 14.31 -18.17
CA ILE A 40 -6.23 14.52 -19.61
C ILE A 40 -5.51 13.33 -20.31
N PHE A 41 -5.12 12.28 -19.61
CA PHE A 41 -4.46 11.12 -20.26
C PHE A 41 -5.10 9.80 -19.82
N GLU A 42 -6.05 9.33 -20.64
CA GLU A 42 -6.55 7.96 -20.56
C GLU A 42 -5.38 6.97 -20.62
N SER A 43 -5.50 5.91 -19.81
CA SER A 43 -4.50 4.85 -19.65
C SER A 43 -3.91 4.40 -20.99
N ARG A 44 -2.61 4.10 -21.00
CA ARG A 44 -2.05 3.25 -22.06
C ARG A 44 -2.65 1.85 -21.89
N GLN A 45 -3.72 1.55 -22.61
CA GLN A 45 -4.25 0.19 -22.67
C GLN A 45 -3.12 -0.73 -23.15
N GLY A 46 -2.77 -1.71 -22.32
CA GLY A 46 -1.60 -2.54 -22.59
C GLY A 46 -1.58 -3.81 -21.78
N ARG A 47 -0.64 -4.68 -22.13
CA ARG A 47 -0.35 -5.88 -21.34
C ARG A 47 0.54 -5.50 -20.15
N PRO A 48 0.43 -6.20 -19.00
CA PRO A 48 1.41 -6.07 -17.94
C PRO A 48 2.83 -6.39 -18.47
N PRO A 49 3.88 -5.77 -17.92
CA PRO A 49 5.26 -6.09 -18.28
C PRO A 49 5.56 -7.56 -17.95
N ALA A 50 6.11 -8.30 -18.92
CA ALA A 50 6.38 -9.73 -18.77
C ALA A 50 7.43 -10.00 -17.68
N GLU A 51 8.40 -9.10 -17.54
CA GLU A 51 9.48 -9.11 -16.57
C GLU A 51 9.05 -8.67 -15.15
N GLY A 52 7.82 -8.14 -15.00
CA GLY A 52 7.30 -7.59 -13.75
C GLY A 52 7.42 -8.53 -12.55
N PRO A 53 6.86 -9.75 -12.60
CA PRO A 53 6.96 -10.71 -11.49
C PRO A 53 8.39 -11.14 -11.17
N ALA A 54 9.26 -11.23 -12.16
CA ALA A 54 10.66 -11.58 -11.96
C ALA A 54 11.41 -10.44 -11.24
N ARG A 55 11.19 -9.20 -11.67
CA ARG A 55 11.80 -8.02 -11.04
C ARG A 55 11.28 -7.80 -9.62
N ALA A 56 9.97 -7.97 -9.38
CA ALA A 56 9.40 -7.86 -8.04
C ALA A 56 10.00 -8.90 -7.07
N ARG A 57 10.17 -10.16 -7.52
CA ARG A 57 10.88 -11.19 -6.73
C ARG A 57 12.34 -10.83 -6.47
N ALA A 58 13.04 -10.30 -7.46
CA ALA A 58 14.43 -9.85 -7.30
C ALA A 58 14.53 -8.71 -6.28
N TYR A 59 13.61 -7.75 -6.32
CA TYR A 59 13.48 -6.69 -5.32
C TYR A 59 13.25 -7.27 -3.92
N VAL A 60 12.26 -8.15 -3.73
CA VAL A 60 12.00 -8.76 -2.41
C VAL A 60 13.25 -9.45 -1.88
N LYS A 61 13.92 -10.25 -2.70
CA LYS A 61 15.14 -10.97 -2.30
C LYS A 61 16.31 -10.04 -1.92
N ALA A 62 16.45 -8.90 -2.60
CA ALA A 62 17.57 -7.98 -2.40
C ALA A 62 17.31 -6.94 -1.30
N GLN A 63 16.08 -6.46 -1.18
CA GLN A 63 15.74 -5.27 -0.39
C GLN A 63 14.83 -5.57 0.80
N ILE A 64 14.26 -6.78 0.92
CA ILE A 64 13.40 -7.15 2.04
C ILE A 64 14.04 -8.27 2.87
N THR A 65 14.14 -8.04 4.18
CA THR A 65 14.54 -9.05 5.16
C THR A 65 13.31 -9.47 5.96
N PHE A 66 12.97 -10.76 5.92
CA PHE A 66 11.89 -11.32 6.74
C PHE A 66 12.44 -11.82 8.08
N VAL A 67 11.87 -11.35 9.19
CA VAL A 67 12.20 -11.83 10.54
C VAL A 67 11.01 -12.61 11.07
N ALA A 68 11.14 -13.94 11.06
CA ALA A 68 10.01 -14.85 11.23
C ALA A 68 9.42 -14.86 12.65
N HIS A 69 10.22 -14.69 13.70
CA HIS A 69 9.81 -14.86 15.11
C HIS A 69 8.90 -16.09 15.35
N GLY A 70 9.26 -17.22 14.76
CA GLY A 70 8.50 -18.48 14.87
C GLY A 70 7.36 -18.67 13.86
N ALA A 71 7.11 -17.71 12.98
CA ALA A 71 6.15 -17.87 11.89
C ALA A 71 6.55 -19.02 10.95
N PRO A 72 5.58 -19.85 10.50
CA PRO A 72 5.87 -20.94 9.59
C PRO A 72 6.28 -20.45 8.21
N THR A 73 7.17 -21.18 7.52
CA THR A 73 7.70 -20.80 6.19
C THR A 73 6.60 -20.51 5.16
N GLY A 74 5.49 -21.26 5.20
CA GLY A 74 4.36 -21.03 4.30
C GLY A 74 3.67 -19.68 4.49
N LEU A 75 3.73 -19.10 5.70
CA LEU A 75 3.22 -17.76 5.97
C LEU A 75 4.15 -16.70 5.36
N LEU A 76 5.46 -16.87 5.49
CA LEU A 76 6.46 -15.99 4.86
C LEU A 76 6.33 -15.99 3.34
N GLN A 77 6.21 -17.17 2.73
CA GLN A 77 6.03 -17.31 1.28
C GLN A 77 4.75 -16.65 0.78
N ARG A 78 3.67 -16.67 1.58
CA ARG A 78 2.42 -15.99 1.26
C ARG A 78 2.59 -14.47 1.25
N VAL A 79 3.21 -13.92 2.29
CA VAL A 79 3.50 -12.48 2.38
C VAL A 79 4.41 -12.03 1.24
N GLU A 80 5.46 -12.81 0.92
CA GLU A 80 6.29 -12.58 -0.26
C GLU A 80 5.44 -12.57 -1.55
N GLY A 81 4.57 -13.57 -1.72
CA GLY A 81 3.67 -13.66 -2.87
C GLY A 81 2.74 -12.45 -3.02
N ASP A 82 2.22 -11.94 -1.90
CA ASP A 82 1.37 -10.75 -1.87
C ASP A 82 2.14 -9.47 -2.24
N ILE A 83 3.35 -9.29 -1.72
CA ILE A 83 4.22 -8.16 -2.08
C ILE A 83 4.58 -8.22 -3.57
N VAL A 84 4.94 -9.41 -4.07
CA VAL A 84 5.21 -9.63 -5.50
C VAL A 84 3.99 -9.27 -6.33
N ARG A 85 2.79 -9.71 -5.92
CA ARG A 85 1.53 -9.39 -6.62
C ARG A 85 1.28 -7.87 -6.67
N GLN A 86 1.54 -7.15 -5.57
CA GLN A 86 1.33 -5.71 -5.49
C GLN A 86 2.21 -4.91 -6.45
N LEU A 87 3.49 -5.32 -6.58
CA LEU A 87 4.49 -4.55 -7.31
C LEU A 87 4.64 -4.94 -8.79
N SER A 88 4.25 -6.18 -9.15
CA SER A 88 4.57 -6.78 -10.46
C SER A 88 4.12 -5.98 -11.68
N ALA A 89 3.12 -5.12 -11.54
CA ALA A 89 2.50 -4.42 -12.66
C ALA A 89 3.13 -3.05 -12.99
N ASN A 90 4.04 -2.54 -12.14
CA ASN A 90 4.70 -1.25 -12.36
C ASN A 90 6.22 -1.30 -12.10
N LEU A 91 7.00 -1.40 -13.18
CA LEU A 91 8.47 -1.45 -13.12
C LEU A 91 9.11 -0.15 -12.60
N GLN A 92 8.48 1.00 -12.83
CA GLN A 92 8.98 2.28 -12.32
C GLN A 92 8.84 2.33 -10.80
N LEU A 93 7.71 1.85 -10.27
CA LEU A 93 7.50 1.74 -8.83
C LEU A 93 8.55 0.82 -8.18
N ILE A 94 8.80 -0.35 -8.78
CA ILE A 94 9.87 -1.25 -8.30
C ILE A 94 11.23 -0.54 -8.32
N GLY A 95 11.56 0.14 -9.43
CA GLY A 95 12.82 0.87 -9.55
C GLY A 95 13.01 1.98 -8.50
N ARG A 96 11.92 2.62 -8.08
CA ARG A 96 11.96 3.62 -7.00
C ARG A 96 12.20 2.98 -5.64
N LEU A 97 11.53 1.86 -5.35
CA LEU A 97 11.77 1.10 -4.14
C LEU A 97 13.20 0.56 -4.08
N GLU A 98 13.75 0.10 -5.21
CA GLU A 98 15.16 -0.31 -5.33
C GLU A 98 16.17 0.81 -4.99
N ALA A 99 15.81 2.07 -5.24
CA ALA A 99 16.60 3.26 -4.93
C ALA A 99 16.33 3.84 -3.53
N SER A 100 15.34 3.31 -2.82
CA SER A 100 14.95 3.71 -1.48
C SER A 100 15.64 2.88 -0.39
N ARG A 101 15.39 3.22 0.87
CA ARG A 101 15.93 2.45 2.00
C ARG A 101 15.34 1.02 2.01
N PRO A 102 16.15 -0.01 2.28
CA PRO A 102 15.65 -1.38 2.43
C PRO A 102 14.62 -1.54 3.56
N LEU A 103 13.85 -2.63 3.47
CA LEU A 103 12.79 -2.99 4.42
C LEU A 103 13.14 -4.23 5.25
N THR A 104 12.65 -4.25 6.49
CA THR A 104 12.53 -5.44 7.33
C THR A 104 11.06 -5.70 7.63
N ILE A 105 10.61 -6.95 7.49
CA ILE A 105 9.24 -7.34 7.83
C ILE A 105 9.29 -8.30 9.01
N ASP A 106 8.79 -7.85 10.15
CA ASP A 106 8.71 -8.59 11.40
C ASP A 106 7.35 -9.30 11.52
N PHE A 107 7.37 -10.64 11.64
CA PHE A 107 6.16 -11.43 11.89
C PHE A 107 5.91 -11.52 13.39
N ILE A 108 5.14 -10.60 13.95
CA ILE A 108 4.92 -10.48 15.40
C ILE A 108 4.00 -11.62 15.89
N PRO A 109 4.43 -12.45 16.86
CA PRO A 109 3.58 -13.50 17.41
C PRO A 109 2.31 -12.95 18.05
N ALA A 110 1.25 -13.75 18.04
CA ALA A 110 -0.03 -13.41 18.65
C ALA A 110 0.12 -12.97 20.12
N GLY A 111 -0.58 -11.90 20.49
CA GLY A 111 -0.57 -11.35 21.86
C GLY A 111 0.74 -10.66 22.29
N GLN A 112 1.81 -10.66 21.48
CA GLN A 112 3.03 -9.93 21.80
C GLN A 112 2.89 -8.43 21.45
N SER A 113 3.51 -7.57 22.26
CA SER A 113 3.59 -6.13 21.95
C SER A 113 4.65 -5.88 20.87
N MET A 114 4.34 -5.05 19.87
CA MET A 114 5.31 -4.62 18.85
C MET A 114 6.48 -3.86 19.48
N ALA A 115 6.29 -3.19 20.62
CA ALA A 115 7.35 -2.47 21.32
C ALA A 115 8.51 -3.38 21.78
N LYS A 116 8.25 -4.66 22.01
CA LYS A 116 9.30 -5.67 22.32
C LYS A 116 10.30 -5.83 21.18
N TYR A 117 9.90 -5.48 19.95
CA TYR A 117 10.69 -5.60 18.73
C TYR A 117 11.24 -4.26 18.23
N GLY A 118 11.15 -3.22 19.07
CA GLY A 118 11.74 -1.90 18.83
C GLY A 118 10.75 -0.83 18.32
N TYR A 119 9.53 -1.21 17.94
CA TYR A 119 8.49 -0.25 17.52
C TYR A 119 8.07 0.69 18.68
N PRO A 120 7.42 1.84 18.40
CA PRO A 120 7.01 2.76 19.44
C PRO A 120 6.12 2.11 20.52
N ARG A 121 6.28 2.56 21.77
CA ARG A 121 5.44 2.09 22.89
C ARG A 121 3.99 2.55 22.79
N SER A 122 3.74 3.59 22.00
CA SER A 122 2.42 4.13 21.73
C SER A 122 1.59 3.27 20.79
N VAL A 123 2.19 2.27 20.12
CA VAL A 123 1.46 1.39 19.22
C VAL A 123 0.33 0.66 19.97
N SER A 124 -0.88 0.74 19.43
CA SER A 124 -2.06 0.09 19.95
C SER A 124 -1.82 -1.42 20.07
N PRO A 125 -2.14 -2.05 21.22
CA PRO A 125 -2.09 -3.50 21.37
C PRO A 125 -2.97 -4.24 20.35
N GLN A 126 -3.96 -3.55 19.76
CA GLN A 126 -4.89 -4.10 18.79
C GLN A 126 -4.43 -3.92 17.33
N ALA A 127 -3.36 -3.16 17.07
CA ALA A 127 -2.87 -2.94 15.71
C ALA A 127 -2.48 -4.28 15.06
N ALA A 128 -3.05 -4.58 13.88
CA ALA A 128 -2.79 -5.80 13.13
C ALA A 128 -1.46 -5.73 12.37
N GLY A 129 -1.11 -4.53 11.89
CA GLY A 129 0.15 -4.20 11.27
C GLY A 129 0.61 -2.81 11.68
N LEU A 130 1.82 -2.47 11.25
CA LEU A 130 2.39 -1.14 11.38
C LEU A 130 3.60 -1.00 10.46
N PHE A 131 3.55 -0.06 9.52
CA PHE A 131 4.75 0.49 8.89
C PHE A 131 5.38 1.56 9.80
N TRP A 132 6.69 1.44 10.04
CA TRP A 132 7.42 2.44 10.80
C TRP A 132 8.80 2.70 10.21
N ASP A 133 9.07 3.98 9.96
CA ASP A 133 10.40 4.48 9.62
C ASP A 133 10.98 5.27 10.79
N HIS A 134 12.21 4.95 11.16
CA HIS A 134 12.96 5.64 12.20
C HIS A 134 14.36 5.98 11.68
N PRO A 135 14.85 7.22 11.86
CA PRO A 135 16.13 7.67 11.31
C PRO A 135 17.34 6.87 11.81
N SER A 136 17.28 6.37 13.05
CA SER A 136 18.38 5.57 13.62
C SER A 136 18.40 4.11 13.18
N TRP A 137 17.36 3.63 12.47
CA TRP A 137 17.35 2.27 11.95
C TRP A 137 18.03 2.21 10.60
N GLU A 138 18.75 1.13 10.33
CA GLU A 138 19.35 0.89 9.01
C GLU A 138 18.29 0.61 7.93
N ARG A 139 17.16 0.02 8.35
CA ARG A 139 16.07 -0.46 7.49
C ARG A 139 14.75 0.04 8.01
N ALA A 140 13.88 0.51 7.11
CA ALA A 140 12.49 0.81 7.47
C ALA A 140 11.79 -0.52 7.77
N ARG A 141 10.72 -0.51 8.57
CA ARG A 141 10.15 -1.76 9.05
C ARG A 141 8.65 -1.84 8.91
N ILE A 142 8.16 -3.06 8.71
CA ILE A 142 6.74 -3.40 8.78
C ILE A 142 6.59 -4.49 9.83
N ALA A 143 5.73 -4.26 10.82
CA ALA A 143 5.25 -5.31 11.71
C ALA A 143 3.96 -5.91 11.14
N LEU A 144 3.86 -7.24 11.15
CA LEU A 144 2.63 -7.98 10.78
C LEU A 144 2.31 -8.97 11.89
N ARG A 145 1.12 -8.89 12.49
CA ARG A 145 0.67 -9.89 13.46
C ARG A 145 0.37 -11.21 12.77
N GLN A 146 1.01 -12.29 13.24
CA GLN A 146 0.88 -13.62 12.64
C GLN A 146 -0.57 -14.11 12.64
N ASP A 147 -1.32 -13.90 13.73
CA ASP A 147 -2.73 -14.31 13.85
C ASP A 147 -3.69 -13.53 12.94
N LYS A 148 -3.27 -12.36 12.46
CA LYS A 148 -4.09 -11.50 11.60
C LYS A 148 -3.90 -11.79 10.12
N LEU A 149 -2.75 -12.30 9.73
CA LEU A 149 -2.44 -12.61 8.32
C LEU A 149 -3.37 -13.66 7.69
N GLU A 150 -4.02 -14.51 8.49
CA GLU A 150 -5.01 -15.47 7.98
C GLU A 150 -6.41 -14.87 7.83
N THR A 151 -6.79 -13.95 8.73
CA THR A 151 -8.15 -13.39 8.80
C THR A 151 -8.29 -12.05 8.08
N GLU A 152 -7.18 -11.34 7.85
CA GLU A 152 -7.14 -9.99 7.28
C GLU A 152 -6.32 -10.02 5.96
N PRO A 153 -6.92 -10.47 4.84
CA PRO A 153 -6.20 -10.67 3.58
C PRO A 153 -5.67 -9.38 2.94
N HIS A 154 -6.11 -8.21 3.43
CA HIS A 154 -5.65 -6.90 2.98
C HIS A 154 -4.40 -6.41 3.70
N LEU A 155 -4.03 -7.00 4.85
CA LEU A 155 -3.02 -6.46 5.76
C LEU A 155 -1.67 -6.24 5.09
N VAL A 156 -1.19 -7.20 4.30
CA VAL A 156 0.09 -7.06 3.59
C VAL A 156 0.06 -5.90 2.60
N PHE A 157 -1.03 -5.77 1.84
CA PHE A 157 -1.19 -4.69 0.85
C PHE A 157 -1.27 -3.32 1.51
N HIS A 158 -1.95 -3.26 2.66
CA HIS A 158 -2.13 -2.06 3.46
C HIS A 158 -0.79 -1.53 3.97
N GLU A 159 -0.04 -2.34 4.73
CA GLU A 159 1.23 -1.90 5.29
C GLU A 159 2.29 -1.62 4.22
N MET A 160 2.29 -2.43 3.16
CA MET A 160 3.18 -2.19 2.03
C MET A 160 2.81 -0.91 1.28
N ALA A 161 1.54 -0.48 1.29
CA ALA A 161 1.14 0.80 0.73
C ALA A 161 1.72 1.96 1.54
N HIS A 162 1.70 1.91 2.88
CA HIS A 162 2.39 2.89 3.71
C HIS A 162 3.89 2.97 3.38
N ALA A 163 4.54 1.82 3.21
CA ALA A 163 5.94 1.77 2.76
C ALA A 163 6.14 2.36 1.36
N VAL A 164 5.24 2.08 0.40
CA VAL A 164 5.27 2.66 -0.95
C VAL A 164 5.16 4.19 -0.89
N GLN A 165 4.17 4.71 -0.16
CA GLN A 165 3.96 6.15 -0.03
C GLN A 165 5.16 6.84 0.62
N GLY A 166 5.70 6.22 1.67
CA GLY A 166 6.82 6.77 2.40
C GLY A 166 8.13 6.75 1.61
N LEU A 167 8.46 5.60 1.01
CA LEU A 167 9.80 5.33 0.49
C LEU A 167 9.93 5.52 -1.02
N ALA A 168 8.85 5.35 -1.79
CA ALA A 168 8.88 5.44 -3.24
C ALA A 168 8.42 6.80 -3.78
N PHE A 169 7.83 7.66 -2.96
CA PHE A 169 7.38 8.99 -3.39
C PHE A 169 8.34 10.07 -2.92
N THR A 170 8.48 11.08 -3.75
CA THR A 170 9.17 12.32 -3.39
C THR A 170 8.30 13.18 -2.48
N GLN A 171 8.90 14.18 -1.83
CA GLN A 171 8.14 15.13 -1.01
C GLN A 171 7.03 15.84 -1.80
N GLU A 172 7.33 16.28 -3.03
CA GLU A 172 6.37 16.98 -3.90
C GLU A 172 5.18 16.09 -4.27
N GLU A 173 5.43 14.82 -4.56
CA GLU A 173 4.40 13.82 -4.86
C GLU A 173 3.51 13.55 -3.65
N ASN A 174 4.08 13.43 -2.44
CA ASN A 174 3.32 13.32 -1.20
C ASN A 174 2.47 14.59 -0.96
N ASP A 175 3.03 15.78 -1.18
CA ASP A 175 2.29 17.04 -1.05
C ASP A 175 1.12 17.16 -2.06
N LEU A 176 1.22 16.56 -3.25
CA LEU A 176 0.11 16.46 -4.19
C LEU A 176 -1.02 15.58 -3.64
N ILE A 177 -0.71 14.42 -3.06
CA ILE A 177 -1.71 13.54 -2.41
C ILE A 177 -2.40 14.32 -1.28
N TYR A 178 -1.62 14.96 -0.40
CA TYR A 178 -2.16 15.75 0.70
C TYR A 178 -3.05 16.90 0.20
N ARG A 179 -2.64 17.62 -0.85
CA ARG A 179 -3.43 18.72 -1.42
C ARG A 179 -4.81 18.26 -1.89
N VAL A 180 -4.90 17.08 -2.51
CA VAL A 180 -6.15 16.52 -3.03
C VAL A 180 -7.04 16.01 -1.91
N MET A 181 -6.46 15.35 -0.89
CA MET A 181 -7.21 14.56 0.07
C MET A 181 -7.49 15.26 1.41
N LEU A 182 -6.66 16.23 1.83
CA LEU A 182 -6.80 16.89 3.14
C LEU A 182 -8.13 17.63 3.31
N ARG A 183 -8.72 18.15 2.23
CA ARG A 183 -10.05 18.80 2.30
C ARG A 183 -11.13 17.84 2.79
N THR A 184 -10.98 16.55 2.49
CA THR A 184 -11.93 15.49 2.83
C THR A 184 -11.60 14.87 4.17
N TYR A 185 -10.32 14.56 4.42
CA TYR A 185 -9.88 13.74 5.56
C TYR A 185 -9.23 14.52 6.71
N ARG A 186 -9.03 15.84 6.54
CA ARG A 186 -8.68 16.83 7.58
C ARG A 186 -7.34 16.65 8.32
N SER A 187 -6.68 15.50 8.24
CA SER A 187 -5.33 15.28 8.79
C SER A 187 -4.46 14.44 7.85
N ARG A 188 -3.13 14.61 7.93
CA ARG A 188 -2.18 13.82 7.12
C ARG A 188 -2.25 12.34 7.44
N ALA A 189 -2.25 11.99 8.73
CA ALA A 189 -2.40 10.60 9.17
C ALA A 189 -3.66 9.92 8.60
N MET A 190 -4.81 10.61 8.52
CA MET A 190 -5.99 10.04 7.87
C MET A 190 -5.82 9.91 6.35
N VAL A 191 -5.09 10.82 5.70
CA VAL A 191 -4.79 10.70 4.27
C VAL A 191 -3.88 9.50 3.98
N ASP A 192 -2.89 9.27 4.83
CA ASP A 192 -1.97 8.12 4.73
C ASP A 192 -2.78 6.80 4.85
N GLU A 193 -3.66 6.69 5.85
CA GLU A 193 -4.60 5.57 5.98
C GLU A 193 -5.50 5.40 4.76
N VAL A 194 -6.02 6.49 4.20
CA VAL A 194 -6.88 6.42 3.00
C VAL A 194 -6.09 5.93 1.80
N PHE A 195 -4.83 6.35 1.64
CA PHE A 195 -3.97 5.82 0.59
C PHE A 195 -3.77 4.31 0.73
N ALA A 196 -3.53 3.82 1.95
CA ALA A 196 -3.38 2.39 2.21
C ALA A 196 -4.71 1.61 1.96
N LEU A 197 -5.85 2.15 2.41
CA LEU A 197 -7.18 1.57 2.20
C LEU A 197 -7.61 1.55 0.72
N TYR A 198 -7.20 2.55 -0.05
CA TYR A 198 -7.43 2.56 -1.49
C TYR A 198 -6.49 1.56 -2.18
N SER A 199 -5.24 1.46 -1.71
CA SER A 199 -4.25 0.53 -2.25
C SER A 199 -4.63 -0.93 -2.04
N GLU A 200 -5.07 -1.31 -0.83
CA GLU A 200 -5.49 -2.69 -0.55
C GLU A 200 -6.66 -3.13 -1.43
N ARG A 201 -7.54 -2.19 -1.78
CA ARG A 201 -8.76 -2.45 -2.54
C ARG A 201 -8.50 -2.88 -3.98
N GLU A 202 -7.39 -2.46 -4.58
CA GLU A 202 -6.97 -2.91 -5.92
C GLU A 202 -6.59 -4.39 -5.95
N PHE A 203 -6.25 -5.00 -4.79
CA PHE A 203 -5.80 -6.38 -4.69
C PHE A 203 -6.79 -7.29 -3.96
N VAL A 204 -7.65 -6.71 -3.11
CA VAL A 204 -8.70 -7.42 -2.37
C VAL A 204 -10.06 -6.83 -2.74
N PRO A 205 -10.68 -7.30 -3.84
CA PRO A 205 -11.92 -6.74 -4.39
C PRO A 205 -13.17 -7.11 -3.58
N SER A 206 -13.06 -8.01 -2.61
CA SER A 206 -14.15 -8.33 -1.67
C SER A 206 -13.97 -7.55 -0.37
N VAL A 207 -14.96 -6.76 0.00
CA VAL A 207 -15.04 -6.08 1.31
C VAL A 207 -16.30 -6.60 1.98
N THR A 208 -16.17 -7.03 3.23
CA THR A 208 -17.30 -7.62 3.97
C THR A 208 -18.23 -6.52 4.51
N ALA A 209 -19.46 -6.89 4.88
CA ALA A 209 -20.37 -5.97 5.57
C ALA A 209 -19.82 -5.51 6.94
N HIS A 210 -18.88 -6.25 7.53
CA HIS A 210 -18.18 -5.84 8.74
C HIS A 210 -17.20 -4.69 8.43
N ASP A 211 -16.40 -4.84 7.37
CA ASP A 211 -15.40 -3.85 6.96
C ASP A 211 -16.03 -2.51 6.56
N LEU A 212 -17.21 -2.54 5.92
CA LEU A 212 -17.97 -1.33 5.58
C LEU A 212 -18.53 -0.61 6.80
N ARG A 213 -18.73 -1.32 7.93
CA ARG A 213 -19.23 -0.76 9.19
C ARG A 213 -18.10 -0.36 10.15
N ALA A 214 -16.85 -0.53 9.74
CA ALA A 214 -15.70 -0.12 10.54
C ALA A 214 -15.79 1.38 10.87
N PRO A 215 -15.54 1.79 12.12
CA PRO A 215 -15.67 3.19 12.51
C PRO A 215 -14.60 4.08 11.84
N GLY A 216 -14.93 5.37 11.71
CA GLY A 216 -13.98 6.39 11.28
C GLY A 216 -13.55 6.28 9.82
N VAL A 217 -12.25 6.47 9.57
CA VAL A 217 -11.67 6.54 8.21
C VAL A 217 -11.77 5.20 7.47
N TYR A 218 -11.66 4.08 8.20
CA TYR A 218 -11.71 2.72 7.64
C TYR A 218 -13.01 2.43 6.89
N GLY A 219 -14.17 2.55 7.54
CA GLY A 219 -15.46 2.35 6.89
C GLY A 219 -15.75 3.44 5.84
N MET A 220 -15.41 4.70 6.15
CA MET A 220 -15.66 5.82 5.24
C MET A 220 -14.92 5.68 3.91
N ALA A 221 -13.63 5.34 3.92
CA ALA A 221 -12.83 5.18 2.70
C ALA A 221 -13.32 4.00 1.87
N ARG A 222 -13.61 2.86 2.51
CA ARG A 222 -14.12 1.65 1.84
C ARG A 222 -15.48 1.86 1.19
N GLN A 223 -16.39 2.60 1.83
CA GLN A 223 -17.69 2.97 1.27
C GLN A 223 -17.58 3.94 0.08
N ARG A 224 -16.55 4.80 0.09
CA ARG A 224 -16.35 5.82 -0.96
C ARG A 224 -15.55 5.32 -2.15
N TRP A 225 -15.07 4.08 -2.13
CA TRP A 225 -14.36 3.52 -3.26
C TRP A 225 -15.27 3.46 -4.50
N ASN A 226 -14.91 4.19 -5.55
CA ASN A 226 -15.62 4.22 -6.83
C ASN A 226 -14.59 4.47 -7.94
N GLU A 227 -14.66 3.73 -9.05
CA GLU A 227 -13.76 3.88 -10.21
C GLU A 227 -13.88 5.23 -10.91
N GLU A 228 -14.96 5.98 -10.67
CA GLU A 228 -15.13 7.35 -11.15
C GLU A 228 -14.35 8.37 -10.33
N HIS A 229 -13.91 8.02 -9.12
CA HIS A 229 -13.17 8.94 -8.26
C HIS A 229 -11.71 9.06 -8.72
N LEU A 230 -11.22 10.30 -8.81
CA LEU A 230 -9.84 10.62 -9.18
C LEU A 230 -8.81 9.81 -8.39
N PHE A 231 -9.00 9.66 -7.07
CA PHE A 231 -8.05 8.98 -6.21
C PHE A 231 -8.03 7.46 -6.44
N THR A 232 -9.17 6.86 -6.75
CA THR A 232 -9.25 5.45 -7.19
C THR A 232 -8.44 5.25 -8.47
N ARG A 233 -8.64 6.12 -9.47
CA ARG A 233 -7.91 6.07 -10.74
C ARG A 233 -6.41 6.30 -10.55
N PHE A 234 -6.03 7.20 -9.65
CA PHE A 234 -4.64 7.42 -9.24
C PHE A 234 -4.02 6.13 -8.70
N VAL A 235 -4.65 5.49 -7.71
CA VAL A 235 -4.14 4.25 -7.10
C VAL A 235 -4.10 3.09 -8.12
N ARG A 236 -5.12 2.96 -8.97
CA ARG A 236 -5.09 2.00 -10.07
C ARG A 236 -3.93 2.24 -11.03
N ASN A 237 -3.71 3.49 -11.45
CA ASN A 237 -2.60 3.81 -12.35
C ASN A 237 -1.24 3.62 -11.67
N LEU A 238 -1.16 3.83 -10.35
CA LEU A 238 0.05 3.60 -9.58
C LEU A 238 0.45 2.13 -9.61
N TYR A 239 -0.47 1.20 -9.37
CA TYR A 239 -0.12 -0.21 -9.32
C TYR A 239 -0.16 -0.87 -10.70
N ALA A 240 -1.08 -0.45 -11.57
CA ALA A 240 -1.31 -1.06 -12.87
C ALA A 240 -1.55 -0.01 -13.97
N PRO A 241 -0.50 0.74 -14.38
CA PRO A 241 -0.62 1.82 -15.36
C PRO A 241 -1.08 1.37 -16.77
N HIS A 242 -1.07 0.06 -17.01
CA HIS A 242 -1.52 -0.58 -18.25
C HIS A 242 -3.02 -0.93 -18.28
N LYS A 243 -3.70 -0.87 -17.12
CA LYS A 243 -5.14 -1.16 -17.01
C LYS A 243 -5.97 0.10 -17.30
N PRO A 244 -7.21 -0.05 -17.82
CA PRO A 244 -8.18 1.03 -17.87
C PRO A 244 -8.40 1.68 -16.50
N LEU A 245 -8.47 3.01 -16.47
CA LEU A 245 -8.67 3.75 -15.21
C LEU A 245 -10.08 3.60 -14.64
N ALA A 246 -11.08 3.41 -15.50
CA ALA A 246 -12.47 3.15 -15.12
C ALA A 246 -13.11 2.19 -16.12
N GLY A 247 -14.16 1.48 -15.68
CA GLY A 247 -14.89 0.54 -16.52
C GLY A 247 -14.19 -0.83 -16.60
N GLN A 248 -14.98 -1.86 -16.90
CA GLN A 248 -14.49 -3.23 -16.90
C GLN A 248 -13.43 -3.43 -17.99
N GLY A 249 -12.19 -3.70 -17.58
CA GLY A 249 -11.27 -4.55 -18.32
C GLY A 249 -11.71 -6.02 -18.29
N SER A 250 -13.00 -6.31 -18.46
CA SER A 250 -13.51 -7.67 -18.59
C SER A 250 -13.26 -8.12 -20.03
N GLY A 251 -12.07 -8.65 -20.28
CA GLY A 251 -11.84 -9.46 -21.46
C GLY A 251 -12.84 -10.63 -21.48
N ASN A 252 -13.66 -10.65 -22.52
CA ASN A 252 -14.25 -11.82 -23.16
C ASN A 252 -14.83 -12.92 -22.24
N GLN A 253 -16.08 -12.76 -21.83
CA GLN A 253 -17.05 -13.83 -22.07
C GLN A 253 -17.88 -13.37 -23.28
N ALA A 254 -17.43 -13.74 -24.47
CA ALA A 254 -18.32 -13.81 -25.61
C ALA A 254 -19.35 -14.88 -25.25
N SER A 255 -20.57 -14.45 -24.92
CA SER A 255 -21.72 -15.32 -24.90
C SER A 255 -21.88 -15.88 -26.31
N SER A 256 -21.38 -17.09 -26.54
CA SER A 256 -21.72 -17.88 -27.71
C SER A 256 -23.21 -18.18 -27.64
N PHE A 257 -24.02 -17.33 -28.26
CA PHE A 257 -25.30 -17.72 -28.81
C PHE A 257 -25.00 -18.35 -30.16
N GLU A 258 -25.07 -19.68 -30.24
CA GLU A 258 -25.28 -20.38 -31.50
C GLU A 258 -26.47 -21.33 -31.34
N GLY A 259 -27.51 -21.01 -32.12
CA GLY A 259 -28.30 -21.92 -32.98
C GLY A 259 -28.77 -23.24 -32.43
#